data_AF-A0A1U7U1U1-F1
#
_entry.id   AF-A0A1U7U1U1-F1
#
_cell.length_a   1.000
_cell.length_b   1.000
_cell.length_c   1.000
_cell.angle_alpha   90.00
_cell.angle_beta   90.00
_cell.angle_gamma   90.00
#
_symmetry.space_group_name_H-M   'P 1'
#
loop_
_entity.id
_entity.type
_entity.pdbx_description
1 polymer ?
#
loop_
_entity_poly.entity_id
_entity_poly.type
_entity_poly.pdbx_seq_one_letter_code
_entity_poly.pdbx_strand_id
1 'polypeptide(L)'
;MALLRSMWGVLSALGRSGAELCAECGSRIRLPFSFVYLPKWFSSALASYPKKPMTSYLRFTKEQLPIFKAQDPDAKNSELIKRIAEIWRELPDSEKKELTMLGKPKRPRSAYNIFVSESFQEAKDGSSQAKLKTVNENWKNLSSSQKQVYIQLAKDDKIRYDNEMKSWEEQMIEVGRNDLIRRKMRNPSKDDTEEY
;
A
#
# COMPACT_ATOMS: atom_id res chain seq x y z
N MET A 1 0.52 -7.98 28.51
CA MET A 1 -0.90 -8.36 28.63
C MET A 1 -1.63 -7.27 29.40
N ALA A 2 -2.60 -6.66 28.73
CA ALA A 2 -3.82 -6.10 29.32
C ALA A 2 -3.69 -5.10 30.49
N LEU A 3 -3.46 -3.82 30.19
CA LEU A 3 -3.89 -2.71 31.06
C LEU A 3 -4.46 -1.53 30.25
N LEU A 4 -5.22 -1.82 29.19
CA LEU A 4 -6.04 -0.81 28.48
C LEU A 4 -7.35 -1.45 28.01
N ARG A 5 -8.13 -1.98 28.95
CA ARG A 5 -9.48 -2.54 28.69
C ARG A 5 -10.49 -2.29 29.82
N SER A 6 -10.22 -1.33 30.70
CA SER A 6 -11.02 -1.09 31.92
C SER A 6 -11.50 0.35 32.02
N MET A 7 -12.06 0.91 30.95
CA MET A 7 -12.69 2.24 31.00
C MET A 7 -13.92 2.40 30.11
N TRP A 8 -14.54 1.30 29.67
CA TRP A 8 -15.85 1.33 28.98
C TRP A 8 -16.92 0.46 29.66
N GLY A 9 -16.70 0.05 30.91
CA GLY A 9 -17.60 -0.83 31.66
C GLY A 9 -18.47 -0.17 32.74
N VAL A 10 -18.52 1.16 32.82
CA VAL A 10 -19.22 1.88 33.92
C VAL A 10 -20.20 2.95 33.42
N LEU A 11 -20.62 2.89 32.15
CA LEU A 11 -21.63 3.80 31.58
C LEU A 11 -22.75 3.05 30.86
N SER A 12 -23.31 2.02 31.52
CA SER A 12 -24.54 1.34 31.08
C SER A 12 -25.38 0.84 32.26
N ALA A 13 -25.39 1.61 33.35
CA ALA A 13 -26.22 1.35 34.53
C ALA A 13 -26.79 2.67 35.03
N LEU A 14 -27.78 3.19 34.30
CA LEU A 14 -28.82 4.13 34.74
C LEU A 14 -29.71 4.35 33.52
N GLY A 15 -30.56 3.36 33.25
CA GLY A 15 -31.55 3.45 32.19
C GLY A 15 -32.44 4.66 32.41
N ARG A 16 -32.23 5.71 31.60
CA ARG A 16 -33.21 6.76 31.36
C ARG A 16 -33.17 7.12 29.88
N SER A 17 -34.31 6.84 29.25
CA SER A 17 -34.67 7.16 27.88
C SER A 17 -34.50 8.65 27.61
N GLY A 18 -33.72 9.00 26.58
CA GLY A 18 -33.44 10.37 26.14
C GLY A 18 -34.56 10.99 25.31
N ALA A 19 -35.79 10.91 25.80
CA ALA A 19 -36.96 11.52 25.18
C ALA A 19 -37.96 11.96 26.27
N GLU A 20 -37.59 12.97 27.04
CA GLU A 20 -38.49 13.90 27.71
C GLU A 20 -37.63 14.90 28.47
N LEU A 21 -37.67 16.17 28.05
CA LEU A 21 -37.49 17.40 28.82
C LEU A 21 -37.27 18.52 27.79
N CYS A 22 -38.32 18.75 27.00
CA CYS A 22 -38.50 19.97 26.22
C CYS A 22 -39.81 20.59 26.73
N ALA A 23 -39.72 21.49 27.71
CA ALA A 23 -40.73 22.50 28.01
C ALA A 23 -40.14 23.55 28.98
N GLU A 24 -39.84 24.71 28.39
CA GLU A 24 -39.93 26.06 28.96
C GLU A 24 -39.28 26.40 30.32
N CYS A 25 -38.25 27.27 30.29
CA CYS A 25 -38.40 28.64 30.81
C CYS A 25 -37.20 29.54 30.40
N GLY A 26 -37.51 30.61 29.67
CA GLY A 26 -37.07 31.99 29.93
C GLY A 26 -35.59 32.33 30.19
N SER A 27 -35.06 33.16 29.27
CA SER A 27 -34.27 34.38 29.57
C SER A 27 -32.73 34.32 29.60
N ARG A 28 -32.17 34.92 28.55
CA ARG A 28 -31.00 35.83 28.53
C ARG A 28 -29.79 35.43 29.35
N ILE A 29 -28.80 34.83 28.68
CA ILE A 29 -27.40 35.24 28.86
C ILE A 29 -26.77 35.44 27.49
N ARG A 30 -26.60 36.72 27.12
CA ARG A 30 -25.72 37.17 26.04
C ARG A 30 -24.29 36.87 26.48
N LEU A 31 -23.70 35.77 26.04
CA LEU A 31 -22.26 35.60 26.09
C LEU A 31 -21.67 36.23 24.82
N PRO A 32 -20.72 37.17 24.93
CA PRO A 32 -20.10 37.75 23.75
C PRO A 32 -19.29 36.65 23.09
N PHE A 33 -19.68 36.30 21.86
CA PHE A 33 -18.86 35.49 20.96
C PHE A 33 -17.50 36.15 20.84
N SER A 34 -16.54 35.69 21.65
CA SER A 34 -15.13 35.91 21.39
C SER A 34 -14.84 35.17 20.10
N PHE A 35 -14.70 35.95 19.04
CA PHE A 35 -14.13 35.54 17.78
C PHE A 35 -12.75 34.96 18.08
N VAL A 36 -12.67 33.64 18.25
CA VAL A 36 -11.40 32.93 18.37
C VAL A 36 -10.73 33.10 17.03
N TYR A 37 -9.81 34.05 16.99
CA TYR A 37 -8.85 34.22 15.92
C TYR A 37 -8.06 32.92 15.83
N LEU A 38 -8.42 32.03 14.91
CA LEU A 38 -7.58 30.89 14.57
C LEU A 38 -6.27 31.47 14.03
N PRO A 39 -5.12 31.26 14.69
CA PRO A 39 -3.86 31.80 14.23
C PRO A 39 -3.54 31.20 12.85
N LYS A 40 -3.27 32.09 11.89
CA LYS A 40 -2.88 31.81 10.50
C LYS A 40 -1.55 31.03 10.36
N TRP A 41 -1.02 30.48 11.46
CA TRP A 41 0.26 29.76 11.54
C TRP A 41 0.17 28.26 11.23
N PHE A 42 -1.05 27.70 11.11
CA PHE A 42 -1.23 26.26 10.91
C PHE A 42 -1.21 25.80 9.44
N SER A 43 -0.91 26.69 8.49
CA SER A 43 -1.05 26.38 7.06
C SER A 43 0.26 26.13 6.30
N SER A 44 1.44 26.48 6.82
CA SER A 44 2.70 26.35 6.07
C SER A 44 3.46 25.04 6.31
N ALA A 45 3.27 24.37 7.45
CA ALA A 45 4.01 23.15 7.80
C ALA A 45 3.71 21.95 6.87
N LEU A 46 2.57 21.95 6.17
CA LEU A 46 2.21 20.89 5.23
C LEU A 46 2.94 21.02 3.88
N ALA A 47 3.35 22.25 3.49
CA ALA A 47 4.04 22.48 2.22
C ALA A 47 5.47 21.91 2.23
N SER A 48 6.10 21.86 3.41
CA SER A 48 7.42 21.24 3.63
C SER A 48 7.36 19.72 3.77
N TYR A 49 6.18 19.11 3.87
CA TYR A 49 6.06 17.67 3.99
C TYR A 49 6.24 16.99 2.62
N PRO A 50 7.06 15.92 2.53
CA PRO A 50 7.21 15.20 1.27
C PRO A 50 5.85 14.68 0.78
N LYS A 51 5.47 15.09 -0.43
CA LYS A 51 4.23 14.64 -1.08
C LYS A 51 4.34 13.14 -1.38
N LYS A 52 3.19 12.45 -1.38
CA LYS A 52 3.13 11.03 -1.76
C LYS A 52 3.68 10.85 -3.19
N PRO A 53 4.39 9.73 -3.47
CA PRO A 53 4.84 9.44 -4.82
C PRO A 53 3.64 9.30 -5.76
N MET A 54 3.80 9.74 -7.01
CA MET A 54 2.74 9.63 -8.02
C MET A 54 2.45 8.15 -8.32
N THR A 55 1.17 7.81 -8.44
CA THR A 55 0.73 6.49 -8.90
C THR A 55 1.05 6.30 -10.38
N SER A 56 1.05 5.07 -10.88
CA SER A 56 1.18 4.76 -12.32
C SER A 56 0.29 5.63 -13.19
N TYR A 57 -1.00 5.60 -12.87
CA TYR A 57 -2.01 6.27 -13.66
C TYR A 57 -1.78 7.78 -13.68
N LEU A 58 -1.41 8.37 -12.54
CA LEU A 58 -1.08 9.80 -12.46
C LEU A 58 0.18 10.13 -13.27
N ARG A 59 1.18 9.24 -13.28
CA ARG A 59 2.39 9.41 -14.09
C ARG A 59 2.08 9.33 -15.58
N PHE A 60 1.36 8.29 -16.01
CA PHE A 60 0.88 8.14 -17.38
C PHE A 60 0.06 9.36 -17.82
N THR A 61 -0.84 9.82 -16.95
CA THR A 61 -1.64 11.02 -17.19
C THR A 61 -0.76 12.27 -17.37
N LYS A 62 0.29 12.44 -16.56
CA LYS A 62 1.23 13.55 -16.68
C LYS A 62 2.03 13.52 -17.99
N GLU A 63 2.36 12.34 -18.48
CA GLU A 63 3.09 12.15 -19.75
C GLU A 63 2.18 12.35 -20.98
N GLN A 64 0.93 11.87 -20.93
CA GLN A 64 -0.02 11.95 -22.04
C GLN A 64 -0.73 13.30 -22.16
N LEU A 65 -1.06 13.96 -21.04
CA LEU A 65 -1.80 15.23 -21.04
C LEU A 65 -1.19 16.33 -21.93
N PRO A 66 0.13 16.60 -21.94
CA PRO A 66 0.70 17.60 -22.84
C PRO A 66 0.58 17.21 -24.32
N ILE A 67 0.64 15.91 -24.66
CA ILE A 67 0.49 15.42 -26.03
C ILE A 67 -0.93 15.67 -26.51
N PHE A 68 -1.92 15.28 -25.70
CA PHE A 68 -3.34 15.50 -25.98
C PHE A 68 -3.70 16.99 -26.04
N LYS A 69 -3.06 17.81 -25.21
CA LYS A 69 -3.26 19.26 -25.22
C LYS A 69 -2.57 19.95 -26.41
N ALA A 70 -1.49 19.39 -26.93
CA ALA A 70 -0.87 19.88 -28.16
C ALA A 70 -1.73 19.54 -29.40
N GLN A 71 -2.41 18.39 -29.38
CA GLN A 71 -3.35 17.99 -30.43
C GLN A 71 -4.64 18.82 -30.40
N ASP A 72 -5.22 19.00 -29.21
CA ASP A 72 -6.46 19.75 -29.01
C ASP A 72 -6.23 20.91 -27.98
N PRO A 73 -5.64 22.06 -28.38
CA PRO A 73 -5.29 23.14 -27.46
C PRO A 73 -6.50 23.84 -26.82
N ASP A 74 -7.65 23.87 -27.50
CA ASP A 74 -8.89 24.47 -27.02
C ASP A 74 -9.74 23.52 -26.15
N ALA A 75 -9.37 22.24 -26.08
CA ALA A 75 -10.14 21.26 -25.31
C ALA A 75 -9.98 21.46 -23.80
N LYS A 76 -11.07 21.27 -23.07
CA LYS A 76 -11.06 21.28 -21.60
C LYS A 76 -10.23 20.10 -21.10
N ASN A 77 -9.34 20.35 -20.14
CA ASN A 77 -8.55 19.31 -19.49
C ASN A 77 -9.40 18.13 -18.99
N SER A 78 -10.64 18.36 -18.54
CA SER A 78 -11.56 17.30 -18.11
C SER A 78 -11.85 16.27 -19.21
N GLU A 79 -12.00 16.70 -20.46
CA GLU A 79 -12.25 15.81 -21.61
C GLU A 79 -10.99 15.05 -22.01
N LEU A 80 -9.83 15.73 -21.98
CA LEU A 80 -8.54 15.09 -22.24
C LEU A 80 -8.24 13.99 -21.22
N ILE A 81 -8.51 14.24 -19.94
CA ILE A 81 -8.31 13.25 -18.86
C ILE A 81 -9.24 12.04 -19.02
N LYS A 82 -10.48 12.23 -19.51
CA LYS A 82 -11.38 11.10 -19.81
C LYS A 82 -10.83 10.21 -20.91
N ARG A 83 -10.37 10.81 -22.02
CA ARG A 83 -9.72 10.06 -23.12
C ARG A 83 -8.47 9.33 -22.64
N ILE A 84 -7.63 9.97 -21.83
CA ILE A 84 -6.44 9.33 -21.21
C ILE A 84 -6.85 8.16 -20.29
N ALA A 85 -7.95 8.28 -19.56
CA ALA A 85 -8.46 7.20 -18.72
C ALA A 85 -9.01 6.02 -19.53
N GLU A 86 -9.60 6.26 -20.70
CA GLU A 86 -10.00 5.24 -21.66
C GLU A 86 -8.79 4.48 -22.20
N ILE A 87 -7.78 5.19 -22.69
CA ILE A 87 -6.53 4.59 -23.17
C ILE A 87 -5.86 3.79 -22.04
N TRP A 88 -5.82 4.33 -20.82
CA TRP A 88 -5.30 3.59 -19.67
C TRP A 88 -6.06 2.30 -19.37
N ARG A 89 -7.36 2.22 -19.64
CA ARG A 89 -8.15 0.99 -19.49
C ARG A 89 -7.80 -0.02 -20.59
N GLU A 90 -7.56 0.44 -21.80
CA GLU A 90 -7.27 -0.38 -22.98
C GLU A 90 -5.82 -0.86 -23.09
N LEU A 91 -4.87 -0.19 -22.41
CA LEU A 91 -3.47 -0.64 -22.36
C LEU A 91 -3.39 -2.12 -21.91
N PRO A 92 -2.44 -2.91 -22.44
CA PRO A 92 -2.21 -4.26 -21.97
C PRO A 92 -1.65 -4.25 -20.54
N ASP A 93 -1.94 -5.31 -19.77
CA ASP A 93 -1.49 -5.43 -18.38
C ASP A 93 0.04 -5.38 -18.24
N SER A 94 0.78 -5.74 -19.30
CA SER A 94 2.24 -5.59 -19.38
C SER A 94 2.70 -4.13 -19.27
N GLU A 95 2.07 -3.21 -20.00
CA GLU A 95 2.42 -1.80 -20.03
C GLU A 95 1.95 -1.06 -18.76
N LYS A 96 0.78 -1.43 -18.22
CA LYS A 96 0.34 -0.94 -16.90
C LYS A 96 1.28 -1.39 -15.79
N LYS A 97 1.84 -2.61 -15.90
CA LYS A 97 2.81 -3.17 -14.95
C LYS A 97 4.15 -2.44 -14.97
N GLU A 98 4.59 -1.99 -16.15
CA GLU A 98 5.75 -1.11 -16.29
C GLU A 98 5.52 0.23 -15.59
N LEU A 99 4.35 0.82 -15.78
CA LEU A 99 4.02 2.14 -15.23
C LEU A 99 3.73 2.13 -13.72
N THR A 100 3.25 1.01 -13.15
CA THR A 100 2.83 0.88 -11.72
C THR A 100 3.98 0.92 -10.74
N MET A 101 5.15 0.41 -11.11
CA MET A 101 6.34 0.40 -10.26
C MET A 101 7.62 0.42 -11.09
N LEU A 102 7.73 1.13 -12.22
CA LEU A 102 8.89 1.02 -13.12
C LEU A 102 9.21 -0.43 -13.53
N GLY A 103 8.23 -1.34 -13.48
CA GLY A 103 8.47 -2.78 -13.63
C GLY A 103 9.21 -3.46 -12.47
N LYS A 104 9.26 -2.87 -11.26
CA LYS A 104 9.99 -3.40 -10.11
C LYS A 104 9.58 -4.84 -9.82
N PRO A 105 10.54 -5.78 -9.77
CA PRO A 105 10.28 -7.19 -9.50
C PRO A 105 9.48 -7.42 -8.21
N LYS A 106 8.51 -8.33 -8.28
CA LYS A 106 7.75 -8.73 -7.09
C LYS A 106 8.67 -9.52 -6.15
N ARG A 107 8.53 -9.26 -4.85
CA ARG A 107 9.29 -9.96 -3.79
C ARG A 107 9.22 -11.48 -3.96
N PRO A 108 10.28 -12.21 -3.57
CA PRO A 108 10.30 -13.65 -3.70
C PRO A 108 9.22 -14.28 -2.82
N ARG A 109 8.56 -15.31 -3.34
CA ARG A 109 7.51 -16.05 -2.65
C ARG A 109 8.13 -17.04 -1.68
N SER A 110 7.59 -17.10 -0.46
CA SER A 110 7.94 -18.15 0.48
C SER A 110 7.31 -19.48 0.08
N ALA A 111 7.85 -20.59 0.59
CA ALA A 111 7.31 -21.93 0.40
C ALA A 111 5.81 -22.01 0.74
N TYR A 112 5.43 -21.37 1.85
CA TYR A 112 4.03 -21.25 2.26
C TYR A 112 3.19 -20.43 1.27
N ASN A 113 3.70 -19.32 0.73
CA ASN A 113 2.94 -18.53 -0.25
C ASN A 113 2.70 -19.30 -1.56
N ILE A 114 3.68 -20.11 -1.97
CA ILE A 114 3.55 -20.98 -3.14
C ILE A 114 2.48 -22.03 -2.89
N PHE A 115 2.56 -22.73 -1.75
CA PHE A 115 1.54 -23.69 -1.34
C PHE A 115 0.13 -23.08 -1.27
N VAL A 116 0.00 -21.92 -0.62
CA VAL A 116 -1.29 -21.22 -0.55
C VAL A 116 -1.82 -20.92 -1.94
N SER A 117 -0.98 -20.43 -2.87
CA SER A 117 -1.46 -20.12 -4.23
C SER A 117 -1.96 -21.35 -4.98
N GLU A 118 -1.34 -22.50 -4.81
CA GLU A 118 -1.75 -23.76 -5.43
C GLU A 118 -3.03 -24.32 -4.79
N SER A 119 -3.07 -24.43 -3.47
CA SER A 119 -4.25 -24.94 -2.76
C SER A 119 -5.49 -24.04 -2.89
N PHE A 120 -5.31 -22.72 -3.05
CA PHE A 120 -6.44 -21.81 -3.28
C PHE A 120 -7.02 -21.93 -4.69
N GLN A 121 -6.24 -22.39 -5.67
CA GLN A 121 -6.72 -22.66 -7.04
C GLN A 121 -7.52 -23.96 -7.10
N GLU A 122 -7.12 -24.97 -6.34
CA GLU A 122 -7.79 -26.28 -6.29
C GLU A 122 -9.12 -26.25 -5.53
N ALA A 123 -9.25 -25.37 -4.53
CA ALA A 123 -10.47 -25.26 -3.73
C ALA A 123 -11.60 -24.59 -4.52
N LYS A 124 -12.53 -25.39 -5.07
CA LYS A 124 -13.83 -24.90 -5.55
C LYS A 124 -14.75 -24.76 -4.34
N ASP A 125 -15.27 -23.54 -4.17
CA ASP A 125 -16.34 -23.17 -3.24
C ASP A 125 -15.97 -22.92 -1.76
N GLY A 126 -16.65 -21.92 -1.16
CA GLY A 126 -16.42 -21.42 0.20
C GLY A 126 -15.92 -19.97 0.28
N SER A 127 -16.21 -19.28 1.39
CA SER A 127 -15.66 -17.95 1.68
C SER A 127 -14.13 -17.99 1.72
N SER A 128 -13.49 -16.94 1.19
CA SER A 128 -12.02 -16.82 1.17
C SER A 128 -11.37 -17.03 2.55
N GLN A 129 -12.06 -16.63 3.61
CA GLN A 129 -11.59 -16.80 4.99
C GLN A 129 -11.62 -18.27 5.44
N ALA A 130 -12.63 -19.03 5.04
CA ALA A 130 -12.74 -20.45 5.36
C ALA A 130 -11.66 -21.25 4.61
N LYS A 131 -11.46 -20.96 3.33
CA LYS A 131 -10.39 -21.57 2.51
C LYS A 131 -9.01 -21.35 3.12
N LEU A 132 -8.71 -20.12 3.56
CA LEU A 132 -7.42 -19.82 4.17
C LEU A 132 -7.20 -20.59 5.49
N LYS A 133 -8.25 -20.83 6.28
CA LYS A 133 -8.15 -21.68 7.49
C LYS A 133 -7.77 -23.11 7.13
N THR A 134 -8.47 -23.71 6.17
CA THR A 134 -8.18 -25.08 5.70
C THR A 134 -6.77 -25.20 5.14
N VAL A 135 -6.34 -24.25 4.30
CA VAL A 135 -4.98 -24.22 3.75
C VAL A 135 -3.93 -24.11 4.86
N ASN A 136 -4.19 -23.30 5.89
CA ASN A 136 -3.30 -23.20 7.05
C ASN A 136 -3.16 -24.52 7.82
N GLU A 137 -4.26 -25.24 8.02
CA GLU A 137 -4.26 -26.54 8.68
C GLU A 137 -3.51 -27.58 7.84
N ASN A 138 -3.78 -27.62 6.53
CA ASN A 138 -3.10 -28.50 5.59
C ASN A 138 -1.58 -28.25 5.61
N TRP A 139 -1.15 -26.99 5.54
CA TRP A 139 0.28 -26.65 5.61
C TRP A 139 0.96 -27.14 6.90
N LYS A 140 0.28 -27.05 8.05
CA LYS A 140 0.80 -27.55 9.32
C LYS A 140 0.98 -29.07 9.28
N ASN A 141 0.01 -29.77 8.71
CA ASN A 141 -0.04 -31.23 8.64
C ASN A 141 0.85 -31.84 7.54
N LEU A 142 1.36 -31.04 6.59
CA LEU A 142 2.30 -31.53 5.58
C LEU A 142 3.58 -32.09 6.23
N SER A 143 4.03 -33.23 5.71
CA SER A 143 5.28 -33.86 6.12
C SER A 143 6.50 -33.03 5.69
N SER A 144 7.65 -33.31 6.29
CA SER A 144 8.91 -32.65 5.90
C SER A 144 9.25 -32.88 4.42
N SER A 145 9.03 -34.10 3.91
CA SER A 145 9.28 -34.43 2.50
C SER A 145 8.35 -33.69 1.54
N GLN A 146 7.07 -33.50 1.89
CA GLN A 146 6.14 -32.71 1.09
C GLN A 146 6.49 -31.22 1.12
N LYS A 147 6.87 -30.69 2.29
CA LYS A 147 7.34 -29.30 2.43
C LYS A 147 8.61 -29.03 1.64
N GLN A 148 9.46 -30.04 1.46
CA GLN A 148 10.72 -29.90 0.73
C GLN A 148 10.53 -29.42 -0.72
N VAL A 149 9.47 -29.86 -1.40
CA VAL A 149 9.15 -29.41 -2.76
C VAL A 149 8.91 -27.89 -2.78
N TYR A 150 8.08 -27.39 -1.87
CA TYR A 150 7.80 -25.95 -1.75
C TYR A 150 9.02 -25.14 -1.31
N ILE A 151 9.87 -25.72 -0.46
CA ILE A 151 11.14 -25.10 -0.06
C ILE A 151 12.05 -24.94 -1.28
N GLN A 152 12.12 -25.94 -2.15
CA GLN A 152 12.92 -25.85 -3.37
C GLN A 152 12.35 -24.80 -4.34
N LEU A 153 11.03 -24.81 -4.56
CA LEU A 153 10.37 -23.78 -5.38
C LEU A 153 10.59 -22.36 -4.84
N ALA A 154 10.63 -22.18 -3.52
CA ALA A 154 10.92 -20.89 -2.91
C ALA A 154 12.38 -20.46 -3.10
N LYS A 155 13.34 -21.41 -3.12
CA LYS A 155 14.74 -21.13 -3.47
C LYS A 155 14.86 -20.69 -4.93
N ASP A 156 14.16 -21.37 -5.82
CA ASP A 156 14.18 -21.05 -7.24
C ASP A 156 13.51 -19.68 -7.51
N ASP A 157 12.40 -19.37 -6.82
CA ASP A 157 11.75 -18.05 -6.90
C ASP A 157 12.62 -16.92 -6.32
N LYS A 158 13.48 -17.23 -5.34
CA LYS A 158 14.49 -16.30 -4.85
C LYS A 158 15.54 -16.00 -5.93
N ILE A 159 16.02 -17.01 -6.64
CA ILE A 159 16.96 -16.83 -7.77
C ILE A 159 16.33 -15.97 -8.86
N ARG A 160 15.07 -16.26 -9.23
CA ARG A 160 14.29 -15.44 -10.18
C ARG A 160 14.26 -13.98 -9.73
N TYR A 161 13.87 -13.72 -8.48
CA TYR A 161 13.81 -12.36 -7.94
C TYR A 161 15.16 -11.66 -7.95
N ASP A 162 16.24 -12.35 -7.57
CA ASP A 162 17.58 -11.75 -7.52
C ASP A 162 18.06 -11.36 -8.93
N ASN A 163 17.81 -12.21 -9.93
CA ASN A 163 18.11 -11.91 -11.34
C ASN A 163 17.27 -10.74 -11.87
N GLU A 164 15.94 -10.80 -11.70
CA GLU A 164 15.05 -9.71 -12.13
C GLU A 164 15.41 -8.38 -11.45
N MET A 165 15.74 -8.41 -10.15
CA MET A 165 16.13 -7.21 -9.40
C MET A 165 17.43 -6.63 -9.90
N LYS A 166 18.40 -7.47 -10.28
CA LYS A 166 19.67 -7.01 -10.83
C LYS A 166 19.43 -6.25 -12.14
N SER A 167 18.71 -6.87 -13.09
CA SER A 167 18.38 -6.22 -14.37
C SER A 167 17.55 -4.95 -14.18
N TRP A 168 16.60 -4.96 -13.25
CA TRP A 168 15.80 -3.77 -12.93
C TRP A 168 16.65 -2.65 -12.32
N GLU A 169 17.57 -2.97 -11.41
CA GLU A 169 18.48 -1.98 -10.83
C GLU A 169 19.41 -1.38 -11.88
N GLU A 170 19.94 -2.19 -12.80
CA GLU A 170 20.75 -1.73 -13.95
C GLU A 170 19.95 -0.76 -14.83
N GLN A 171 18.71 -1.12 -15.21
CA GLN A 171 17.83 -0.25 -15.97
C GLN A 171 17.55 1.08 -15.23
N MET A 172 17.39 1.05 -13.90
CA MET A 172 17.19 2.28 -13.13
C MET A 172 18.43 3.18 -13.09
N ILE A 173 19.65 2.60 -13.14
CA ILE A 173 20.90 3.36 -13.27
C ILE A 173 20.94 4.07 -14.62
N GLU A 174 20.65 3.36 -15.71
CA GLU A 174 20.67 3.91 -17.08
C GLU A 174 19.70 5.08 -17.25
N VAL A 175 18.51 4.99 -16.65
CA VAL A 175 17.50 6.06 -16.67
C VAL A 175 17.84 7.21 -15.69
N GLY A 176 18.95 7.11 -14.95
CA GLY A 176 19.40 8.12 -13.98
C GLY A 176 18.59 8.13 -12.67
N ARG A 177 17.79 7.09 -12.41
CA ARG A 177 16.93 6.93 -11.22
C ARG A 177 17.59 6.09 -10.13
N ASN A 178 18.80 6.50 -9.77
CA ASN A 178 19.60 5.87 -8.72
C ASN A 178 18.91 5.88 -7.33
N ASP A 179 17.93 6.76 -7.13
CA ASP A 179 17.13 6.87 -5.90
C ASP A 179 16.32 5.61 -5.56
N LEU A 180 16.10 4.73 -6.54
CA LEU A 180 15.19 3.58 -6.42
C LEU A 180 15.90 2.24 -6.18
N ILE A 181 17.22 2.23 -6.27
CA ILE A 181 18.08 1.06 -6.14
C ILE A 181 18.22 0.68 -4.66
N ARG A 182 18.35 -0.62 -4.35
CA ARG A 182 18.59 -1.05 -2.97
C ARG A 182 19.91 -0.47 -2.46
N ARG A 183 19.87 0.19 -1.30
CA ARG A 183 21.07 0.62 -0.58
C ARG A 183 21.84 -0.63 -0.12
N LYS A 184 23.02 -0.88 -0.68
CA LYS A 184 23.94 -1.88 -0.13
C LYS A 184 24.39 -1.41 1.24
N MET A 185 23.90 -2.04 2.31
CA MET A 185 24.54 -1.87 3.62
C MET A 185 25.91 -2.55 3.52
N ARG A 186 26.98 -1.78 3.69
CA ARG A 186 28.33 -2.31 3.84
C ARG A 186 28.36 -3.01 5.19
N ASN A 187 28.23 -4.33 5.21
CA ASN A 187 28.56 -5.10 6.41
C ASN A 187 30.06 -4.91 6.65
N PRO A 188 30.50 -4.43 7.83
CA PRO A 188 31.90 -4.50 8.19
C PRO A 188 32.28 -5.99 8.20
N SER A 189 33.22 -6.38 7.34
CA SER A 189 33.87 -7.69 7.42
C SER A 189 34.53 -7.80 8.80
N LYS A 190 34.16 -8.82 9.56
CA LYS A 190 34.88 -9.23 10.77
C LYS A 190 36.16 -9.95 10.36
N ASP A 191 37.12 -9.22 9.79
CA ASP A 191 38.39 -9.80 9.33
C ASP A 191 39.58 -8.89 9.66
N ASP A 192 39.52 -8.15 10.77
CA ASP A 192 40.61 -7.29 11.24
C ASP A 192 40.87 -7.49 12.75
N THR A 193 40.77 -8.71 13.30
CA THR A 193 41.01 -8.90 14.75
C THR A 193 41.58 -10.26 15.13
N GLU A 194 42.64 -10.71 14.45
CA GLU A 194 43.60 -11.68 15.03
C GLU A 194 45.01 -11.41 14.51
N GLU A 195 45.65 -10.34 14.99
CA GLU A 195 47.12 -10.24 15.05
C GLU A 195 47.53 -9.21 16.12
N TYR A 196 47.73 -9.68 17.36
CA TYR A 196 48.91 -9.43 18.22
C TYR A 196 48.72 -10.03 19.62
#